data_AF-A0A7X5FGH1-F1
#
_entry.id   AF-A0A7X5FGH1-F1
#
_cell.length_a   1.000
_cell.length_b   1.000
_cell.length_c   1.000
_cell.angle_alpha   90.00
_cell.angle_beta   90.00
_cell.angle_gamma   90.00
#
_symmetry.space_group_name_H-M   'P 1'
#
loop_
_entity.id
_entity.type
_entity.pdbx_description
1 polymer ?
#
loop_
_entity_poly.entity_id
_entity_poly.type
_entity_poly.pdbx_seq_one_letter_code
_entity_poly.pdbx_strand_id
1 'polypeptide(L)'
;MSYSDIPKIVITGGPCSGKTTFLSQIGEDLLSKGIHPFFVPEAATMVIQGGVSPSLVSPPFFQRKIAQLQKYNEDFFNSLAEHSNLEKDLRKVILCDRGVLDGAAYVNSIEGSLVYFQRSILLDEIHGIGLGVEEVRARYEGVIHLTTAANGAEEFYTLANNSARTETLEEARILDEKIKEAWLGHGHISVVSNIQDGESISFEEKKRIAREKIFSILGIPVPIEIEDKYILRDFDPGIIPVSYQKIGISQTYLNPVDFGWEERVRERSWHGYRSYYHTKKRKDSRSGGRFEVERTVSLKEYLNLLERSDPSRDAILKDRYCFLFGDQYFEVDQMLGRHLGKYYLEREKTSINESTQLPDFLHIERQVTGDPLHSMGHLSLIN
;
A
#
# COMPACT_ATOMS: atom_id res chain seq x y z
N MET A 1 3.20 -23.06 24.12
CA MET A 1 1.98 -22.26 23.90
C MET A 1 2.32 -21.27 22.81
N SER A 2 1.95 -21.54 21.56
CA SER A 2 2.34 -20.71 20.41
C SER A 2 1.37 -19.53 20.29
N TYR A 3 1.76 -18.36 20.78
CA TYR A 3 1.17 -17.12 20.31
C TYR A 3 1.55 -16.98 18.83
N SER A 4 0.57 -17.02 17.95
CA SER A 4 0.78 -16.59 16.57
C SER A 4 0.87 -15.07 16.60
N ASP A 5 2.08 -14.54 16.79
CA ASP A 5 2.29 -13.09 16.75
C ASP A 5 1.87 -12.57 15.37
N ILE A 6 0.99 -11.56 15.38
CA ILE A 6 0.52 -10.91 14.15
C ILE A 6 1.70 -10.10 13.61
N PRO A 7 2.19 -10.37 12.39
CA PRO A 7 3.37 -9.70 11.86
C PRO A 7 3.12 -8.20 11.76
N LYS A 8 4.08 -7.41 12.22
CA LYS A 8 4.14 -5.96 12.20
C LYS A 8 5.27 -5.50 11.30
N ILE A 9 4.91 -4.69 10.30
CA ILE A 9 5.87 -4.13 9.35
C ILE A 9 5.79 -2.61 9.44
N VAL A 10 6.94 -1.97 9.60
CA VAL A 10 7.01 -0.51 9.58
C VAL A 10 7.30 -0.01 8.16
N ILE A 11 6.52 0.98 7.73
CA ILE A 11 6.79 1.75 6.52
C ILE A 11 7.36 3.09 6.95
N THR A 12 8.66 3.28 6.69
CA THR A 12 9.42 4.46 7.08
C THR A 12 9.94 5.21 5.84
N GLY A 13 10.55 6.37 6.05
CA GLY A 13 11.05 7.24 4.99
C GLY A 13 10.99 8.71 5.35
N GLY A 14 11.83 9.51 4.68
CA GLY A 14 11.83 10.96 4.78
C GLY A 14 10.52 11.61 4.31
N PRO A 15 10.43 12.96 4.40
CA PRO A 15 9.29 13.69 3.89
C PRO A 15 9.14 13.46 2.39
N CYS A 16 7.90 13.44 1.89
CA CYS A 16 7.60 13.23 0.47
C CYS A 16 8.10 11.90 -0.12
N SER A 17 8.23 10.83 0.67
CA SER A 17 8.65 9.52 0.15
C SER A 17 7.52 8.68 -0.48
N GLY A 18 6.27 9.12 -0.30
CA GLY A 18 5.08 8.44 -0.84
C GLY A 18 4.40 7.43 0.11
N LYS A 19 4.77 7.41 1.41
CA LYS A 19 4.23 6.47 2.42
C LYS A 19 2.70 6.38 2.43
N THR A 20 1.99 7.49 2.55
CA THR A 20 0.52 7.50 2.63
C THR A 20 -0.13 6.87 1.40
N THR A 21 0.36 7.20 0.21
CA THR A 21 -0.13 6.60 -1.05
C THR A 21 0.18 5.10 -1.09
N PHE A 22 1.40 4.71 -0.70
CA PHE A 22 1.80 3.31 -0.69
C PHE A 22 1.03 2.47 0.35
N LEU A 23 0.86 2.97 1.58
CA LEU A 23 0.12 2.31 2.66
C LEU A 23 -1.33 2.01 2.27
N SER A 24 -1.98 2.94 1.57
CA SER A 24 -3.33 2.74 1.06
C SER A 24 -3.39 1.61 0.01
N GLN A 25 -2.45 1.62 -0.95
CA GLN A 25 -2.41 0.60 -1.99
C GLN A 25 -2.07 -0.80 -1.44
N ILE A 26 -1.04 -0.92 -0.60
CA ILE A 26 -0.67 -2.22 -0.03
C ILE A 26 -1.81 -2.79 0.84
N GLY A 27 -2.61 -1.94 1.48
CA GLY A 27 -3.80 -2.37 2.21
C GLY A 27 -4.78 -3.15 1.32
N GLU A 28 -5.02 -2.66 0.10
CA GLU A 28 -5.87 -3.36 -0.85
C GLU A 28 -5.26 -4.64 -1.35
N ASP A 29 -3.97 -4.61 -1.69
CA ASP A 29 -3.25 -5.76 -2.21
C ASP A 29 -3.17 -6.89 -1.17
N LEU A 30 -3.18 -6.54 0.13
CA LEU A 30 -3.28 -7.51 1.22
C LEU A 30 -4.71 -8.06 1.36
N LEU A 31 -5.72 -7.18 1.34
CA LEU A 31 -7.13 -7.59 1.42
C LEU A 31 -7.52 -8.52 0.27
N SER A 32 -7.06 -8.23 -0.94
CA SER A 32 -7.30 -9.06 -2.11
C SER A 32 -6.71 -10.45 -1.94
N LYS A 33 -5.53 -10.56 -1.30
CA LYS A 33 -4.87 -11.83 -0.94
C LYS A 33 -5.42 -12.49 0.34
N GLY A 34 -6.56 -12.03 0.86
CA GLY A 34 -7.18 -12.61 2.06
C GLY A 34 -6.41 -12.32 3.35
N ILE A 35 -5.71 -11.19 3.40
CA ILE A 35 -4.96 -10.73 4.57
C ILE A 35 -5.53 -9.40 5.03
N HIS A 36 -5.94 -9.31 6.29
CA HIS A 36 -6.49 -8.09 6.85
C HIS A 36 -5.38 -7.17 7.42
N PRO A 37 -5.17 -5.97 6.85
CA PRO A 37 -4.23 -5.00 7.38
C PRO A 37 -4.85 -4.17 8.52
N PHE A 38 -4.10 -4.00 9.61
CA PHE A 38 -4.37 -3.02 10.65
C PHE A 38 -3.35 -1.88 10.53
N PHE A 39 -3.83 -0.65 10.39
CA PHE A 39 -2.95 0.51 10.20
C PHE A 39 -2.71 1.26 11.50
N VAL A 40 -1.45 1.35 11.91
CA VAL A 40 -1.03 2.20 13.03
C VAL A 40 -0.64 3.58 12.47
N PRO A 41 -1.38 4.66 12.80
CA PRO A 41 -1.07 5.99 12.31
C PRO A 41 0.21 6.56 12.95
N GLU A 42 0.85 7.49 12.25
CA GLU A 42 2.02 8.21 12.75
C GLU A 42 1.66 9.05 13.98
N ALA A 43 2.23 8.71 15.15
CA ALA A 43 1.97 9.40 16.41
C ALA A 43 2.33 10.90 16.36
N ALA A 44 3.40 11.27 15.66
CA ALA A 44 3.80 12.68 15.51
C ALA A 44 2.73 13.50 14.78
N THR A 45 2.19 12.97 13.67
CA THR A 45 1.13 13.63 12.90
C THR A 45 -0.14 13.78 13.75
N MET A 46 -0.53 12.76 14.52
CA MET A 46 -1.68 12.86 15.44
C MET A 46 -1.52 14.01 16.45
N VAL A 47 -0.35 14.12 17.07
CA VAL A 47 -0.05 15.14 18.09
C VAL A 47 -0.01 16.55 17.49
N ILE A 48 0.61 16.70 16.32
CA ILE A 48 0.71 18.00 15.62
C ILE A 48 -0.67 18.47 15.15
N GLN A 49 -1.49 17.58 14.59
CA GLN A 49 -2.86 17.90 14.19
C GLN A 49 -3.75 18.24 15.39
N GLY A 50 -3.42 17.73 16.58
CA GLY A 50 -4.02 18.14 17.85
C GLY A 50 -3.63 19.55 18.33
N GLY A 51 -2.81 20.29 17.57
CA GLY A 51 -2.40 21.66 17.87
C GLY A 51 -1.09 21.78 18.67
N VAL A 52 -0.35 20.69 18.87
CA VAL A 52 0.91 20.69 19.59
C VAL A 52 2.08 20.85 18.63
N SER A 53 2.67 22.05 18.58
CA SER A 53 3.89 22.28 17.79
C SER A 53 5.08 21.51 18.38
N PRO A 54 5.95 20.87 17.55
CA PRO A 54 7.18 20.23 18.02
C PRO A 54 8.12 21.20 18.76
N SER A 55 8.06 22.50 18.46
CA SER A 55 8.85 23.55 19.11
C SER A 55 8.32 23.98 20.48
N LEU A 56 7.13 23.50 20.90
CA LEU A 56 6.53 23.85 22.19
C LEU A 56 7.33 23.31 23.38
N VAL A 57 8.07 22.23 23.17
CA VAL A 57 8.88 21.54 24.19
C VAL A 57 10.24 21.16 23.61
N SER A 58 11.19 20.76 24.47
CA SER A 58 12.50 20.33 23.98
C SER A 58 12.40 19.12 23.02
N PRO A 59 13.20 19.05 21.93
CA PRO A 59 13.14 17.94 20.98
C PRO A 59 13.28 16.54 21.62
N PRO A 60 14.20 16.30 22.58
CA PRO A 60 14.29 15.00 23.25
C PRO A 60 13.02 14.63 24.04
N PHE A 61 12.39 15.61 24.70
CA PHE A 61 11.14 15.38 25.42
C PHE A 61 9.99 15.07 24.45
N PHE A 62 9.88 15.84 23.36
CA PHE A 62 8.87 15.61 22.34
C PHE A 62 9.00 14.21 21.75
N GLN A 63 10.20 13.84 21.30
CA GLN A 63 10.46 12.54 20.68
C GLN A 63 10.21 11.38 21.65
N ARG A 64 10.55 11.51 22.94
CA ARG A 64 10.19 10.52 23.96
C ARG A 64 8.66 10.35 24.06
N LYS A 65 7.88 11.43 24.01
CA LYS A 65 6.41 11.36 24.05
C LYS A 65 5.82 10.76 22.77
N ILE A 66 6.37 11.08 21.62
CA ILE A 66 5.99 10.45 20.34
C ILE A 66 6.27 8.95 20.39
N ALA A 67 7.45 8.53 20.84
CA ALA A 67 7.83 7.13 20.91
C ALA A 67 6.95 6.35 21.92
N GLN A 68 6.55 6.97 23.04
CA GLN A 68 5.58 6.39 23.99
C GLN A 68 4.21 6.17 23.35
N LEU A 69 3.69 7.19 22.66
CA LEU A 69 2.41 7.11 21.99
C LEU A 69 2.45 6.12 20.82
N GLN A 70 3.54 6.07 20.06
CA GLN A 70 3.74 5.13 18.96
C GLN A 70 3.71 3.69 19.48
N LYS A 71 4.47 3.37 20.53
CA LYS A 71 4.41 2.05 21.18
C LYS A 71 3.00 1.73 21.67
N TYR A 72 2.34 2.67 22.34
CA TYR A 72 0.98 2.46 22.83
C TYR A 72 0.00 2.17 21.68
N ASN A 73 0.07 2.95 20.61
CA ASN A 73 -0.77 2.74 19.43
C ASN A 73 -0.51 1.35 18.82
N GLU A 74 0.76 0.97 18.65
CA GLU A 74 1.10 -0.38 18.16
C GLU A 74 0.54 -1.50 19.03
N ASP A 75 0.67 -1.40 20.35
CA ASP A 75 0.15 -2.40 21.29
C ASP A 75 -1.39 -2.43 21.27
N PHE A 76 -2.02 -1.25 21.17
CA PHE A 76 -3.47 -1.09 21.05
C PHE A 76 -4.01 -1.74 19.78
N PHE A 77 -3.43 -1.44 18.62
CA PHE A 77 -3.83 -2.05 17.35
C PHE A 77 -3.54 -3.56 17.30
N ASN A 78 -2.46 -4.02 17.94
CA ASN A 78 -2.19 -5.45 18.09
C ASN A 78 -3.29 -6.14 18.90
N SER A 79 -3.68 -5.57 20.04
CA SER A 79 -4.79 -6.09 20.85
C SER A 79 -6.12 -6.11 20.08
N LEU A 80 -6.44 -5.06 19.32
CA LEU A 80 -7.61 -5.05 18.43
C LEU A 80 -7.53 -6.16 17.37
N ALA A 81 -6.35 -6.39 16.79
CA ALA A 81 -6.15 -7.41 15.77
C ALA A 81 -6.32 -8.82 16.35
N GLU A 82 -5.76 -9.10 17.53
CA GLU A 82 -5.92 -10.35 18.27
C GLU A 82 -7.38 -10.66 18.61
N HIS A 83 -8.13 -9.64 19.06
CA HIS A 83 -9.52 -9.78 19.54
C HIS A 83 -10.58 -9.44 18.48
N SER A 84 -10.17 -9.25 17.23
CA SER A 84 -11.10 -8.96 16.14
C SER A 84 -11.98 -10.17 15.83
N ASN A 85 -13.28 -9.94 15.61
CA ASN A 85 -14.25 -10.95 15.18
C ASN A 85 -14.16 -11.27 13.67
N LEU A 86 -12.98 -11.09 13.07
CA LEU A 86 -12.72 -11.50 11.70
C LEU A 86 -12.74 -13.03 11.61
N GLU A 87 -12.97 -13.55 10.40
CA GLU A 87 -12.96 -14.99 10.15
C GLU A 87 -11.68 -15.62 10.69
N LYS A 88 -11.80 -16.77 11.38
CA LYS A 88 -10.68 -17.39 12.10
C LYS A 88 -9.49 -17.75 11.20
N ASP A 89 -9.76 -18.01 9.92
CA ASP A 89 -8.75 -18.38 8.93
C ASP A 89 -8.17 -17.18 8.17
N LEU A 90 -8.67 -15.96 8.42
CA LEU A 90 -8.17 -14.74 7.78
C LEU A 90 -6.83 -14.34 8.40
N ARG A 91 -5.77 -14.33 7.59
CA ARG A 91 -4.45 -13.87 8.03
C ARG A 91 -4.50 -12.37 8.36
N LYS A 92 -3.70 -11.93 9.32
CA LYS A 92 -3.66 -10.53 9.79
C LYS A 92 -2.25 -9.98 9.67
N VAL A 93 -2.12 -8.68 9.49
CA VAL A 93 -0.84 -7.95 9.51
C VAL A 93 -1.05 -6.55 10.05
N ILE A 94 -0.06 -6.02 10.78
CA ILE A 94 -0.05 -4.64 11.29
C ILE A 94 0.95 -3.84 10.44
N LEU A 95 0.50 -2.73 9.87
CA LEU A 95 1.32 -1.80 9.11
C LEU A 95 1.45 -0.49 9.85
N CYS A 96 2.67 -0.09 10.20
CA CYS A 96 2.94 1.15 10.92
C CYS A 96 3.39 2.26 9.96
N ASP A 97 2.68 3.39 9.95
CA ASP A 97 3.18 4.63 9.34
C ASP A 97 4.21 5.25 10.29
N ARG A 98 5.48 4.93 10.04
CA ARG A 98 6.64 5.09 10.95
C ARG A 98 6.61 4.19 12.19
N GLY A 99 7.80 3.92 12.71
CA GLY A 99 8.00 3.12 13.91
C GLY A 99 8.65 3.94 15.01
N VAL A 100 8.88 3.29 16.15
CA VAL A 100 9.45 3.93 17.34
C VAL A 100 10.82 4.54 17.06
N LEU A 101 11.64 3.92 16.19
CA LEU A 101 13.00 4.40 15.91
C LEU A 101 13.08 5.62 14.97
N ASP A 102 12.02 5.92 14.20
CA ASP A 102 11.99 7.08 13.29
C ASP A 102 12.26 8.41 14.01
N GLY A 103 11.85 8.52 15.28
CA GLY A 103 12.04 9.72 16.10
C GLY A 103 13.50 10.11 16.32
N ALA A 104 14.43 9.15 16.19
CA ALA A 104 15.87 9.38 16.35
C ALA A 104 16.40 10.45 15.40
N ALA A 105 15.84 10.52 14.19
CA ALA A 105 16.27 11.45 13.15
C ALA A 105 16.00 12.93 13.48
N TYR A 106 15.09 13.18 14.43
CA TYR A 106 14.63 14.49 14.84
C TYR A 106 15.26 14.98 16.16
N VAL A 107 16.17 14.20 16.75
CA VAL A 107 16.96 14.63 17.91
C VAL A 107 18.27 15.23 17.42
N ASN A 108 18.38 16.55 17.43
CA ASN A 108 19.63 17.24 17.07
C ASN A 108 20.54 17.34 18.31
N SER A 109 21.64 16.57 18.33
CA SER A 109 22.82 16.92 19.12
C SER A 109 24.08 16.71 18.28
N ILE A 110 25.00 17.68 18.35
CA ILE A 110 26.24 17.78 17.54
C ILE A 110 27.18 16.58 17.77
N GLU A 111 26.98 15.83 18.85
CA GLU A 111 27.49 14.47 19.05
C GLU A 111 26.37 13.61 19.67
N GLY A 112 26.18 12.39 19.18
CA GLY A 112 25.43 11.36 19.89
C GLY A 112 23.89 11.38 19.79
N SER A 113 23.27 12.00 18.78
CA SER A 113 21.80 12.04 18.60
C SER A 113 21.13 10.67 18.75
N LEU A 114 21.68 9.64 18.09
CA LEU A 114 21.22 8.27 18.21
C LEU A 114 21.41 7.77 19.64
N VAL A 115 22.60 7.91 20.24
CA VAL A 115 22.87 7.47 21.63
C VAL A 115 21.95 8.13 22.65
N TYR A 116 21.67 9.44 22.51
CA TYR A 116 20.71 10.15 23.36
C TYR A 116 19.29 9.64 23.15
N PHE A 117 18.90 9.37 21.90
CA PHE A 117 17.59 8.81 21.61
C PHE A 117 17.47 7.37 22.15
N GLN A 118 18.46 6.52 21.96
CA GLN A 118 18.52 5.18 22.55
C GLN A 118 18.39 5.25 24.07
N ARG A 119 19.14 6.17 24.70
CA ARG A 119 19.01 6.45 26.14
C ARG A 119 17.59 6.91 26.49
N SER A 120 16.95 7.73 25.67
CA SER A 120 15.57 8.19 25.91
C SER A 120 14.52 7.08 25.85
N ILE A 121 14.73 6.03 25.04
CA ILE A 121 13.87 4.83 25.02
C ILE A 121 14.11 3.97 26.27
N LEU A 122 15.36 3.93 26.76
CA LEU A 122 15.82 3.14 27.91
C LEU A 122 15.53 3.75 29.31
N LEU A 123 15.13 5.02 29.41
CA LEU A 123 14.92 5.68 30.71
C LEU A 123 13.55 5.29 31.32
N ASP A 124 13.54 4.70 32.53
CA ASP A 124 12.35 4.44 33.36
C ASP A 124 12.51 5.00 34.79
N GLU A 125 11.46 5.32 35.58
CA GLU A 125 10.77 4.33 36.46
C GLU A 125 9.23 4.45 36.60
N ILE A 126 8.56 5.44 35.98
CA ILE A 126 7.09 5.61 36.18
C ILE A 126 6.31 5.84 34.87
N HIS A 127 6.97 6.24 33.77
CA HIS A 127 6.30 6.59 32.51
C HIS A 127 7.13 6.31 31.23
N GLY A 128 8.21 5.53 31.27
CA GLY A 128 9.15 5.32 30.15
C GLY A 128 8.73 4.21 29.17
N ILE A 129 9.30 4.18 27.95
CA ILE A 129 9.02 3.09 26.98
C ILE A 129 9.60 1.77 27.49
N GLY A 130 10.65 1.83 28.32
CA GLY A 130 11.21 0.69 29.06
C GLY A 130 11.85 -0.36 28.16
N LEU A 131 12.20 0.01 26.92
CA LEU A 131 12.75 -0.91 25.93
C LEU A 131 14.17 -0.48 25.53
N GLY A 132 15.05 -1.46 25.35
CA GLY A 132 16.28 -1.32 24.60
C GLY A 132 16.01 -1.26 23.10
N VAL A 133 17.00 -0.77 22.34
CA VAL A 133 16.90 -0.62 20.88
C VAL A 133 16.64 -1.95 20.19
N GLU A 134 17.29 -3.02 20.64
CA GLU A 134 17.08 -4.36 20.09
C GLU A 134 15.66 -4.87 20.38
N GLU A 135 15.12 -4.56 21.57
CA GLU A 135 13.74 -4.91 21.91
C GLU A 135 12.75 -4.11 21.06
N VAL A 136 13.05 -2.84 20.75
CA VAL A 136 12.25 -2.06 19.80
C VAL A 136 12.32 -2.67 18.39
N ARG A 137 13.51 -3.04 17.90
CA ARG A 137 13.66 -3.69 16.59
C ARG A 137 12.90 -5.01 16.51
N ALA A 138 12.98 -5.83 17.56
CA ALA A 138 12.30 -7.13 17.63
C ALA A 138 10.77 -7.04 17.59
N ARG A 139 10.18 -5.83 17.74
CA ARG A 139 8.73 -5.62 17.58
C ARG A 139 8.26 -5.63 16.13
N TYR A 140 9.17 -5.60 15.16
CA TYR A 140 8.86 -5.53 13.74
C TYR A 140 9.49 -6.72 13.01
N GLU A 141 8.69 -7.41 12.21
CA GLU A 141 9.13 -8.48 11.33
C GLU A 141 9.89 -7.93 10.12
N GLY A 142 9.66 -6.66 9.78
CA GLY A 142 10.37 -5.97 8.71
C GLY A 142 10.26 -4.46 8.72
N VAL A 143 11.25 -3.80 8.13
CA VAL A 143 11.34 -2.35 7.97
C VAL A 143 11.45 -2.03 6.48
N ILE A 144 10.45 -1.32 5.93
CA ILE A 144 10.46 -0.86 4.54
C ILE A 144 10.72 0.65 4.53
N HIS A 145 11.92 1.05 4.16
CA HIS A 145 12.27 2.45 3.99
C HIS A 145 12.01 2.89 2.56
N LEU A 146 11.03 3.79 2.37
CA LEU A 146 10.81 4.47 1.09
C LEU A 146 11.67 5.74 1.06
N THR A 147 12.63 5.81 0.13
CA THR A 147 13.51 6.98 -0.01
C THR A 147 12.71 8.24 -0.35
N THR A 148 13.00 9.38 0.26
CA THR A 148 12.36 10.67 -0.09
C THR A 148 12.44 10.99 -1.60
N ALA A 149 11.40 11.61 -2.17
CA ALA A 149 11.46 12.12 -3.55
C ALA A 149 12.60 13.14 -3.74
N ALA A 150 13.09 13.77 -2.67
CA ALA A 150 14.24 14.67 -2.75
C ALA A 150 15.54 13.98 -3.20
N ASN A 151 15.59 12.65 -3.22
CA ASN A 151 16.76 11.89 -3.65
C ASN A 151 16.42 11.02 -4.87
N GLY A 152 16.73 11.50 -6.08
CA GLY A 152 16.57 10.75 -7.33
C GLY A 152 15.18 10.83 -7.98
N ALA A 153 14.31 11.70 -7.48
CA ALA A 153 12.96 11.98 -8.01
C ALA A 153 12.54 13.44 -7.72
N GLU A 154 13.49 14.37 -7.75
CA GLU A 154 13.36 15.74 -7.23
C GLU A 154 12.24 16.52 -7.91
N GLU A 155 11.95 16.21 -9.18
CA GLU A 155 10.85 16.79 -9.95
C GLU A 155 9.46 16.54 -9.32
N PHE A 156 9.32 15.50 -8.49
CA PHE A 156 8.09 15.15 -7.79
C PHE A 156 8.07 15.64 -6.33
N TYR A 157 9.15 16.29 -5.86
CA TYR A 157 9.20 16.85 -4.52
C TYR A 157 8.40 18.15 -4.45
N THR A 158 7.13 18.03 -4.04
CA THR A 158 6.22 19.18 -3.92
C THR A 158 5.97 19.55 -2.46
N LEU A 159 5.99 20.85 -2.18
CA LEU A 159 5.54 21.43 -0.90
C LEU A 159 4.02 21.63 -0.85
N ALA A 160 3.35 21.50 -2.00
CA ALA A 160 1.93 21.85 -2.17
C ALA A 160 0.96 20.96 -1.37
N ASN A 161 1.33 19.72 -1.06
CA ASN A 161 0.42 18.75 -0.44
C ASN A 161 0.43 18.76 1.10
N ASN A 162 1.24 19.60 1.76
CA ASN A 162 1.20 19.77 3.20
C ASN A 162 1.54 21.21 3.58
N SER A 163 0.55 21.96 4.07
CA SER A 163 0.69 23.29 4.68
C SER A 163 1.57 23.32 5.95
N ALA A 164 2.21 22.20 6.30
CA ALA A 164 3.10 22.01 7.44
C ALA A 164 4.55 21.62 7.06
N ARG A 165 4.89 21.47 5.76
CA ARG A 165 6.26 21.09 5.33
C ARG A 165 7.08 22.32 4.98
N THR A 166 8.25 22.45 5.60
CA THR A 166 9.16 23.60 5.43
C THR A 166 10.54 23.17 4.93
N GLU A 167 10.81 21.88 4.84
CA GLU A 167 12.12 21.33 4.54
C GLU A 167 12.48 21.47 3.05
N THR A 168 13.66 22.04 2.81
CA THR A 168 14.33 22.06 1.51
C THR A 168 14.66 20.64 1.02
N LEU A 169 14.98 20.49 -0.26
CA LEU A 169 15.45 19.21 -0.82
C LEU A 169 16.62 18.63 -0.04
N GLU A 170 17.58 19.48 0.36
CA GLU A 170 18.76 19.05 1.08
C GLU A 170 18.43 18.61 2.52
N GLU A 171 17.60 19.36 3.23
CA GLU A 171 17.12 18.98 4.56
C GLU A 171 16.34 17.67 4.52
N ALA A 172 15.53 17.46 3.48
CA ALA A 172 14.79 16.22 3.27
C ALA A 172 15.71 15.01 3.02
N ARG A 173 16.79 15.19 2.25
CA ARG A 173 17.82 14.15 2.04
C ARG A 173 18.53 13.79 3.34
N ILE A 174 19.02 14.79 4.07
CA ILE A 174 19.70 14.59 5.36
C ILE A 174 18.78 13.86 6.35
N LEU A 175 17.51 14.26 6.40
CA LEU A 175 16.53 13.63 7.28
C LEU A 175 16.22 12.19 6.87
N ASP A 176 16.10 11.91 5.56
CA ASP A 176 15.91 10.55 5.04
C ASP A 176 17.08 9.63 5.42
N GLU A 177 18.33 10.10 5.28
CA GLU A 177 19.52 9.36 5.72
C GLU A 177 19.49 9.06 7.23
N LYS A 178 19.21 10.07 8.07
CA LYS A 178 19.11 9.87 9.52
C LYS A 178 18.03 8.85 9.92
N ILE A 179 16.91 8.85 9.22
CA ILE A 179 15.85 7.85 9.43
C ILE A 179 16.35 6.46 9.06
N LYS A 180 17.05 6.29 7.93
CA LYS A 180 17.67 5.00 7.56
C LYS A 180 18.66 4.53 8.62
N GLU A 181 19.53 5.44 9.08
CA GLU A 181 20.55 5.15 10.09
C GLU A 181 19.95 4.66 11.41
N ALA A 182 18.79 5.19 11.81
CA ALA A 182 18.08 4.77 13.01
C ALA A 182 17.70 3.28 13.01
N TRP A 183 17.49 2.70 11.82
CA TRP A 183 17.09 1.31 11.64
C TRP A 183 18.25 0.35 11.33
N LEU A 184 19.50 0.84 11.25
CA LEU A 184 20.67 -0.01 11.07
C LEU A 184 20.74 -1.07 12.16
N GLY A 185 21.01 -2.33 11.80
CA GLY A 185 21.02 -3.47 12.72
C GLY A 185 19.70 -4.24 12.80
N HIS A 186 18.61 -3.75 12.19
CA HIS A 186 17.41 -4.56 12.00
C HIS A 186 17.64 -5.68 10.97
N GLY A 187 17.29 -6.93 11.31
CA GLY A 187 17.59 -8.10 10.47
C GLY A 187 16.91 -8.12 9.10
N HIS A 188 15.73 -7.49 8.99
CA HIS A 188 14.93 -7.42 7.76
C HIS A 188 14.61 -5.98 7.33
N ILE A 189 15.63 -5.13 7.20
CA ILE A 189 15.48 -3.79 6.61
C ILE A 189 15.60 -3.85 5.08
N SER A 190 14.67 -3.21 4.37
CA SER A 190 14.70 -3.02 2.93
C SER A 190 14.60 -1.54 2.59
N VAL A 191 15.57 -1.03 1.82
CA VAL A 191 15.57 0.33 1.31
C VAL A 191 15.07 0.33 -0.13
N VAL A 192 14.02 1.09 -0.40
CA VAL A 192 13.40 1.23 -1.72
C VAL A 192 13.74 2.61 -2.28
N SER A 193 14.78 2.62 -3.11
CA SER A 193 15.33 3.81 -3.78
C SER A 193 14.40 4.33 -4.87
N ASN A 194 14.59 5.59 -5.28
CA ASN A 194 14.02 6.12 -6.52
C ASN A 194 14.94 5.85 -7.73
N ILE A 195 16.09 5.18 -7.52
CA ILE A 195 17.07 4.85 -8.54
C ILE A 195 17.33 3.35 -8.52
N GLN A 196 17.30 2.71 -9.69
CA GLN A 196 17.65 1.32 -9.91
C GLN A 196 18.58 1.24 -11.13
N ASP A 197 19.69 0.51 -11.00
CA ASP A 197 20.69 0.35 -12.07
C ASP A 197 21.22 1.67 -12.67
N GLY A 198 21.24 2.73 -11.86
CA GLY A 198 21.72 4.06 -12.26
C GLY A 198 20.66 4.97 -12.89
N GLU A 199 19.43 4.50 -13.07
CA GLU A 199 18.33 5.27 -13.67
C GLU A 199 17.20 5.51 -12.66
N SER A 200 16.53 6.67 -12.77
CA SER A 200 15.37 6.98 -11.92
C SER A 200 14.19 6.09 -12.31
N ILE A 201 13.56 5.45 -11.32
CA ILE A 201 12.39 4.61 -11.51
C ILE A 201 11.10 5.39 -11.26
N SER A 202 10.01 4.92 -11.86
CA SER A 202 8.69 5.49 -11.61
C SER A 202 8.22 5.22 -10.16
N PHE A 203 7.30 6.04 -9.67
CA PHE A 203 6.71 5.79 -8.34
C PHE A 203 5.92 4.47 -8.30
N GLU A 204 5.33 4.03 -9.42
CA GLU A 204 4.68 2.71 -9.50
C GLU A 204 5.70 1.58 -9.32
N GLU A 205 6.84 1.65 -9.99
CA GLU A 205 7.91 0.65 -9.84
C GLU A 205 8.45 0.61 -8.42
N LYS A 206 8.60 1.79 -7.79
CA LYS A 206 8.97 1.89 -6.39
C LYS A 206 7.94 1.20 -5.47
N LYS A 207 6.65 1.45 -5.67
CA LYS A 207 5.58 0.79 -4.91
C LYS A 207 5.57 -0.72 -5.16
N ARG A 208 5.81 -1.14 -6.41
CA ARG A 208 5.96 -2.55 -6.78
C ARG A 208 7.05 -3.20 -5.93
N ILE A 209 8.29 -2.70 -5.98
CA ILE A 209 9.43 -3.21 -5.20
C ILE A 209 9.11 -3.25 -3.71
N ALA A 210 8.53 -2.17 -3.14
CA ALA A 210 8.16 -2.12 -1.73
C ALA A 210 7.13 -3.21 -1.35
N ARG A 211 6.12 -3.42 -2.19
CA ARG A 211 5.14 -4.49 -2.03
C ARG A 211 5.78 -5.88 -2.09
N GLU A 212 6.70 -6.11 -3.02
CA GLU A 212 7.41 -7.39 -3.11
C GLU A 212 8.14 -7.73 -1.81
N LYS A 213 8.76 -6.72 -1.18
CA LYS A 213 9.43 -6.91 0.12
C LYS A 213 8.44 -7.26 1.23
N ILE A 214 7.28 -6.60 1.28
CA ILE A 214 6.23 -6.91 2.26
C ILE A 214 5.71 -8.34 2.05
N PHE A 215 5.42 -8.73 0.80
CA PHE A 215 4.98 -10.08 0.49
C PHE A 215 6.03 -11.12 0.86
N SER A 216 7.31 -10.85 0.58
CA SER A 216 8.41 -11.71 1.01
C SER A 216 8.48 -11.86 2.53
N ILE A 217 8.31 -10.77 3.30
CA ILE A 217 8.28 -10.83 4.78
C ILE A 217 7.10 -11.68 5.26
N LEU A 218 5.95 -11.56 4.61
CA LEU A 218 4.73 -12.30 4.95
C LEU A 218 4.69 -13.73 4.40
N GLY A 219 5.72 -14.17 3.67
CA GLY A 219 5.76 -15.49 3.02
C GLY A 219 4.69 -15.65 1.93
N ILE A 220 4.31 -14.56 1.27
CA ILE A 220 3.37 -14.54 0.16
C ILE A 220 4.19 -14.59 -1.14
N PRO A 221 3.84 -15.46 -2.11
CA PRO A 221 4.46 -15.44 -3.43
C PRO A 221 4.34 -14.06 -4.09
N VAL A 222 5.47 -13.54 -4.60
CA VAL A 222 5.56 -12.20 -5.17
C VAL A 222 5.09 -12.23 -6.63
N PRO A 223 4.02 -11.50 -7.02
CA PRO A 223 3.57 -11.43 -8.39
C PRO A 223 4.42 -10.48 -9.25
N ILE A 224 4.75 -10.90 -10.47
CA ILE A 224 5.29 -10.08 -11.57
C ILE A 224 4.15 -9.42 -12.35
N GLU A 225 4.41 -8.30 -13.02
CA GLU A 225 3.43 -7.53 -13.84
C GLU A 225 3.04 -8.22 -15.16
N ILE A 226 2.77 -9.52 -15.11
CA ILE A 226 2.25 -10.28 -16.23
C ILE A 226 1.01 -10.99 -15.71
N GLU A 227 -0.15 -10.53 -16.18
CA GLU A 227 -1.42 -11.18 -15.89
C GLU A 227 -1.86 -12.02 -17.09
N ASP A 228 -2.33 -13.24 -16.85
CA ASP A 228 -3.12 -13.96 -17.84
C ASP A 228 -4.60 -13.64 -17.62
N LYS A 229 -5.33 -13.42 -18.72
CA LYS A 229 -6.77 -13.18 -18.72
C LYS A 229 -7.50 -14.21 -19.58
N TYR A 230 -8.59 -14.74 -19.05
CA TYR A 230 -9.43 -15.75 -19.68
C TYR A 230 -10.91 -15.37 -19.61
N ILE A 231 -11.70 -15.86 -20.57
CA ILE A 231 -13.16 -15.81 -20.52
C ILE A 231 -13.66 -17.12 -19.91
N LEU A 232 -14.59 -17.02 -18.96
CA LEU A 232 -15.33 -18.18 -18.45
C LEU A 232 -16.71 -18.26 -19.11
N ARG A 233 -17.17 -19.48 -19.37
CA ARG A 233 -18.50 -19.75 -19.95
C ARG A 233 -19.61 -19.38 -18.98
N ASP A 234 -19.40 -19.75 -17.72
CA ASP A 234 -20.28 -19.53 -16.59
C ASP A 234 -19.43 -19.37 -15.32
N PHE A 235 -20.06 -18.90 -14.25
CA PHE A 235 -19.44 -18.81 -12.95
C PHE A 235 -20.50 -18.74 -11.84
N ASP A 236 -20.37 -19.62 -10.86
CA ASP A 236 -21.09 -19.57 -9.59
C ASP A 236 -20.03 -19.60 -8.47
N PRO A 237 -20.02 -18.63 -7.54
CA PRO A 237 -19.02 -18.59 -6.46
C PRO A 237 -18.96 -19.86 -5.60
N GLY A 238 -20.07 -20.61 -5.50
CA GLY A 238 -20.15 -21.86 -4.74
C GLY A 238 -19.32 -23.01 -5.31
N ILE A 239 -18.80 -22.88 -6.54
CA ILE A 239 -17.90 -23.88 -7.13
C ILE A 239 -16.46 -23.75 -6.63
N ILE A 240 -16.10 -22.64 -5.98
CA ILE A 240 -14.75 -22.41 -5.46
C ILE A 240 -14.55 -23.30 -4.22
N PRO A 241 -13.64 -24.30 -4.24
CA PRO A 241 -13.50 -25.29 -3.16
C PRO A 241 -12.62 -24.79 -2.01
N VAL A 242 -12.25 -23.51 -2.02
CA VAL A 242 -11.32 -22.85 -1.08
C VAL A 242 -11.96 -21.57 -0.54
N SER A 243 -11.38 -21.01 0.51
CA SER A 243 -11.79 -19.69 1.00
C SER A 243 -11.58 -18.64 -0.10
N TYR A 244 -12.57 -17.78 -0.27
CA TYR A 244 -12.52 -16.69 -1.23
C TYR A 244 -13.07 -15.41 -0.62
N GLN A 245 -12.66 -14.27 -1.17
CA GLN A 245 -13.15 -12.94 -0.79
C GLN A 245 -13.94 -12.33 -1.93
N LYS A 246 -15.10 -11.73 -1.62
CA LYS A 246 -15.93 -11.00 -2.58
C LYS A 246 -15.74 -9.50 -2.43
N ILE A 247 -15.31 -8.83 -3.49
CA ILE A 247 -15.09 -7.38 -3.54
C ILE A 247 -16.00 -6.78 -4.62
N GLY A 248 -16.93 -5.91 -4.22
CA GLY A 248 -17.75 -5.16 -5.17
C GLY A 248 -16.97 -4.00 -5.75
N ILE A 249 -16.95 -3.84 -7.07
CA ILE A 249 -16.19 -2.79 -7.76
C ILE A 249 -17.11 -2.03 -8.71
N SER A 250 -17.11 -0.70 -8.56
CA SER A 250 -17.71 0.24 -9.50
C SER A 250 -16.61 1.12 -10.09
N GLN A 251 -16.56 1.24 -11.42
CA GLN A 251 -15.54 2.00 -12.12
C GLN A 251 -16.18 2.90 -13.17
N THR A 252 -15.88 4.20 -13.11
CA THR A 252 -16.42 5.21 -14.01
C THR A 252 -15.27 5.91 -14.72
N TYR A 253 -15.34 6.01 -16.04
CA TYR A 253 -14.37 6.75 -16.84
C TYR A 253 -14.74 8.22 -16.90
N LEU A 254 -13.72 9.07 -16.89
CA LEU A 254 -13.86 10.53 -16.87
C LEU A 254 -13.38 11.13 -18.18
N ASN A 255 -13.91 12.31 -18.52
CA ASN A 255 -13.32 13.16 -19.54
C ASN A 255 -11.92 13.59 -19.06
N PRO A 256 -10.82 13.16 -19.72
CA PRO A 256 -9.47 13.42 -19.24
C PRO A 256 -9.15 14.93 -19.30
N VAL A 257 -8.39 15.43 -18.32
CA VAL A 257 -7.93 16.83 -18.35
C VAL A 257 -6.88 17.01 -19.45
N ASP A 258 -6.01 16.00 -19.58
CA ASP A 258 -4.82 16.04 -20.41
C ASP A 258 -5.04 15.20 -21.68
N PHE A 259 -4.73 15.76 -22.86
CA PHE A 259 -4.89 15.04 -24.12
C PHE A 259 -4.02 13.77 -24.17
N GLY A 260 -4.58 12.67 -24.64
CA GLY A 260 -3.91 11.37 -24.72
C GLY A 260 -3.89 10.56 -23.42
N TRP A 261 -4.53 11.06 -22.36
CA TRP A 261 -4.72 10.33 -21.12
C TRP A 261 -6.10 9.68 -21.06
N GLU A 262 -6.18 8.55 -20.37
CA GLU A 262 -7.41 7.95 -19.88
C GLU A 262 -7.50 8.23 -18.38
N GLU A 263 -8.61 8.81 -17.93
CA GLU A 263 -8.89 9.04 -16.51
C GLU A 263 -10.07 8.20 -16.07
N ARG A 264 -10.02 7.66 -14.86
CA ARG A 264 -11.12 6.92 -14.25
C ARG A 264 -11.13 7.07 -12.74
N VAL A 265 -12.31 6.92 -12.15
CA VAL A 265 -12.47 6.70 -10.72
C VAL A 265 -13.02 5.31 -10.45
N ARG A 266 -12.62 4.73 -9.31
CA ARG A 266 -13.08 3.42 -8.87
C ARG A 266 -13.52 3.47 -7.42
N GLU A 267 -14.70 2.96 -7.13
CA GLU A 267 -15.12 2.57 -5.78
C GLU A 267 -14.92 1.06 -5.63
N ARG A 268 -14.29 0.64 -4.54
CA ARG A 268 -14.26 -0.76 -4.11
C ARG A 268 -15.01 -0.87 -2.80
N SER A 269 -15.75 -1.95 -2.64
CA SER A 269 -16.56 -2.24 -1.47
C SER A 269 -16.32 -3.66 -0.97
N TRP A 270 -16.04 -3.80 0.31
CA TRP A 270 -15.72 -5.08 0.96
C TRP A 270 -16.22 -5.03 2.41
N HIS A 271 -17.13 -5.95 2.78
CA HIS A 271 -17.70 -6.05 4.14
C HIS A 271 -18.12 -4.71 4.78
N GLY A 272 -18.76 -3.82 4.00
CA GLY A 272 -19.21 -2.50 4.48
C GLY A 272 -18.15 -1.39 4.45
N TYR A 273 -16.88 -1.73 4.23
CA TYR A 273 -15.81 -0.78 3.94
C TYR A 273 -15.85 -0.35 2.48
N ARG A 274 -15.51 0.92 2.24
CA ARG A 274 -15.42 1.50 0.89
C ARG A 274 -14.11 2.25 0.73
N SER A 275 -13.42 2.02 -0.38
CA SER A 275 -12.23 2.75 -0.80
C SER A 275 -12.45 3.35 -2.19
N TYR A 276 -11.82 4.50 -2.45
CA TYR A 276 -12.01 5.26 -3.68
C TYR A 276 -10.67 5.59 -4.32
N TYR A 277 -10.60 5.47 -5.65
CA TYR A 277 -9.38 5.65 -6.42
C TYR A 277 -9.62 6.60 -7.58
N HIS A 278 -8.56 7.32 -7.95
CA HIS A 278 -8.45 8.05 -9.19
C HIS A 278 -7.20 7.58 -9.92
N THR A 279 -7.40 7.02 -11.12
CA THR A 279 -6.34 6.54 -11.99
C THR A 279 -6.21 7.43 -13.22
N LYS A 280 -4.98 7.78 -13.60
CA LYS A 280 -4.63 8.34 -14.91
C LYS A 280 -3.71 7.38 -15.65
N LYS A 281 -4.03 7.05 -16.90
CA LYS A 281 -3.19 6.20 -17.76
C LYS A 281 -2.84 6.90 -19.06
N ARG A 282 -1.63 6.72 -19.57
CA ARG A 282 -1.25 7.06 -20.95
C ARG A 282 -0.38 5.95 -21.55
N LYS A 283 -0.37 5.84 -22.87
CA LYS A 283 0.65 5.00 -23.54
C LYS A 283 2.00 5.70 -23.44
N ASP A 284 3.03 4.96 -23.04
CA ASP A 284 4.40 5.44 -23.10
C ASP A 284 4.90 5.36 -24.54
N SER A 285 5.18 6.52 -25.12
CA SER A 285 5.63 6.64 -26.51
C SER A 285 7.06 6.13 -26.73
N ARG A 286 7.85 5.91 -25.68
CA ARG A 286 9.27 5.49 -25.78
C ARG A 286 9.48 3.99 -25.61
N SER A 287 8.80 3.36 -24.64
CA SER A 287 8.96 1.94 -24.32
C SER A 287 7.89 1.03 -24.95
N GLY A 288 6.81 1.60 -25.50
CA GLY A 288 5.62 0.84 -25.87
C GLY A 288 4.80 0.34 -24.66
N GLY A 289 5.25 0.64 -23.44
CA GLY A 289 4.58 0.33 -22.18
C GLY A 289 3.39 1.27 -21.90
N ARG A 290 2.82 1.13 -20.70
CA ARG A 290 1.75 2.01 -20.21
C ARG A 290 2.26 2.73 -18.97
N PHE A 291 2.12 4.05 -18.94
CA PHE A 291 2.33 4.84 -17.75
C PHE A 291 0.99 5.00 -17.03
N GLU A 292 0.90 4.48 -15.80
CA GLU A 292 -0.28 4.53 -14.96
C GLU A 292 0.08 5.24 -13.66
N VAL A 293 -0.82 6.09 -13.18
CA VAL A 293 -0.72 6.72 -11.86
C VAL A 293 -2.06 6.52 -11.18
N GLU A 294 -2.06 5.77 -10.08
CA GLU A 294 -3.24 5.56 -9.26
C GLU A 294 -3.04 6.13 -7.87
N ARG A 295 -4.06 6.86 -7.37
CA ARG A 295 -4.08 7.38 -6.00
C ARG A 295 -5.42 7.11 -5.34
N THR A 296 -5.39 6.88 -4.04
CA THR A 296 -6.59 6.89 -3.21
C THR A 296 -7.10 8.32 -3.05
N VAL A 297 -8.42 8.46 -3.01
CA VAL A 297 -9.12 9.73 -2.84
C VAL A 297 -10.14 9.63 -1.72
N SER A 298 -10.48 10.77 -1.10
CA SER A 298 -11.58 10.80 -0.13
C SER A 298 -12.93 10.59 -0.83
N LEU A 299 -13.97 10.21 -0.09
CA LEU A 299 -15.34 10.15 -0.64
C LEU A 299 -15.75 11.50 -1.26
N LYS A 300 -15.45 12.62 -0.59
CA LYS A 300 -15.76 13.97 -1.11
C LYS A 300 -15.09 14.22 -2.45
N GLU A 301 -13.82 13.86 -2.56
CA GLU A 301 -13.06 14.02 -3.79
C GLU A 301 -13.53 13.08 -4.90
N TYR A 302 -13.86 11.83 -4.56
CA TYR A 302 -14.47 10.87 -5.47
C TYR A 302 -15.77 11.41 -6.07
N LEU A 303 -16.67 11.93 -5.24
CA LEU A 303 -17.93 12.53 -5.67
C LEU A 303 -17.70 13.73 -6.60
N ASN A 304 -16.75 14.60 -6.26
CA ASN A 304 -16.39 15.73 -7.14
C ASN A 304 -15.82 15.26 -8.49
N LEU A 305 -14.99 14.21 -8.49
CA LEU A 305 -14.42 13.66 -9.73
C LEU A 305 -15.48 13.01 -10.62
N LEU A 306 -16.52 12.39 -10.03
CA LEU A 306 -17.64 11.83 -10.77
C LEU A 306 -18.42 12.87 -11.59
N GLU A 307 -18.38 14.16 -11.23
CA GLU A 307 -18.99 15.23 -12.04
C GLU A 307 -18.36 15.33 -13.45
N ARG A 308 -17.15 14.79 -13.64
CA ARG A 308 -16.45 14.75 -14.92
C ARG A 308 -16.67 13.44 -15.70
N SER A 309 -17.66 12.64 -15.33
CA SER A 309 -17.95 11.36 -16.00
C SER A 309 -18.06 11.55 -17.51
N ASP A 310 -17.42 10.66 -18.27
CA ASP A 310 -17.48 10.64 -19.73
C ASP A 310 -18.83 10.06 -20.16
N PRO A 311 -19.73 10.84 -20.79
CA PRO A 311 -21.06 10.38 -21.17
C PRO A 311 -21.04 9.37 -22.32
N SER A 312 -19.90 9.17 -23.00
CA SER A 312 -19.73 8.12 -24.01
C SER A 312 -19.36 6.76 -23.42
N ARG A 313 -19.22 6.67 -22.10
CA ARG A 313 -18.80 5.47 -21.39
C ARG A 313 -19.72 5.15 -20.22
N ASP A 314 -20.22 3.92 -20.19
CA ASP A 314 -20.95 3.40 -19.04
C ASP A 314 -20.00 2.99 -17.92
N ALA A 315 -20.50 3.10 -16.69
CA ALA A 315 -19.82 2.55 -15.53
C ALA A 315 -19.68 1.02 -15.64
N ILE A 316 -18.51 0.50 -15.28
CA ILE A 316 -18.25 -0.91 -15.13
C ILE A 316 -18.58 -1.32 -13.71
N LEU A 317 -19.58 -2.18 -13.55
CA LEU A 317 -19.99 -2.76 -12.28
C LEU A 317 -19.62 -4.25 -12.29
N LYS A 318 -18.96 -4.73 -11.23
CA LYS A 318 -18.58 -6.14 -11.11
C LYS A 318 -18.40 -6.57 -9.66
N ASP A 319 -18.61 -7.85 -9.43
CA ASP A 319 -18.17 -8.55 -8.22
C ASP A 319 -16.89 -9.33 -8.54
N ARG A 320 -15.81 -9.05 -7.80
CA ARG A 320 -14.52 -9.73 -7.95
C ARG A 320 -14.36 -10.77 -6.84
N TYR A 321 -14.12 -12.02 -7.21
CA TYR A 321 -13.91 -13.14 -6.31
C TYR A 321 -12.43 -13.52 -6.32
N CYS A 322 -11.75 -13.28 -5.20
CA CYS A 322 -10.32 -13.48 -5.02
C CYS A 322 -10.06 -14.75 -4.23
N PHE A 323 -9.19 -15.64 -4.71
CA PHE A 323 -8.85 -16.89 -4.01
C PHE A 323 -7.45 -17.41 -4.38
N LEU A 324 -6.92 -18.29 -3.53
CA LEU A 324 -5.66 -19.00 -3.75
C LEU A 324 -5.93 -20.45 -4.15
N PHE A 325 -5.31 -20.91 -5.24
CA PHE A 325 -5.38 -22.30 -5.69
C PHE A 325 -4.00 -22.75 -6.18
N GLY A 326 -3.46 -23.82 -5.59
CA GLY A 326 -2.14 -24.35 -5.96
C GLY A 326 -1.01 -23.33 -5.84
N ASP A 327 -1.00 -22.53 -4.76
CA ASP A 327 -0.09 -21.40 -4.54
C ASP A 327 -0.19 -20.25 -5.57
N GLN A 328 -1.22 -20.27 -6.43
CA GLN A 328 -1.50 -19.22 -7.42
C GLN A 328 -2.68 -18.36 -6.98
N TYR A 329 -2.58 -17.05 -7.22
CA TYR A 329 -3.62 -16.09 -6.90
C TYR A 329 -4.50 -15.80 -8.12
N PHE A 330 -5.81 -15.98 -7.96
CA PHE A 330 -6.80 -15.83 -9.01
C PHE A 330 -7.87 -14.81 -8.63
N GLU A 331 -8.35 -14.09 -9.64
CA GLU A 331 -9.46 -13.16 -9.53
C GLU A 331 -10.50 -13.48 -10.58
N VAL A 332 -11.73 -13.79 -10.17
CA VAL A 332 -12.85 -13.93 -11.09
C VAL A 332 -13.74 -12.71 -11.02
N ASP A 333 -13.84 -11.98 -12.13
CA ASP A 333 -14.78 -10.88 -12.31
C ASP A 333 -16.11 -11.39 -12.84
N GLN A 334 -17.15 -11.32 -12.01
CA GLN A 334 -18.54 -11.46 -12.42
C GLN A 334 -19.11 -10.08 -12.76
N MET A 335 -19.34 -9.83 -14.04
CA MET A 335 -19.83 -8.53 -14.52
C MET A 335 -21.31 -8.34 -14.18
N LEU A 336 -21.67 -7.12 -13.81
CA LEU A 336 -23.03 -6.71 -13.44
C LEU A 336 -23.60 -5.70 -14.45
N GLY A 337 -24.88 -5.35 -14.27
CA GLY A 337 -25.56 -4.35 -15.10
C GLY A 337 -25.61 -4.75 -16.58
N ARG A 338 -25.21 -3.86 -17.49
CA ARG A 338 -25.26 -4.07 -18.94
C ARG A 338 -24.41 -5.24 -19.44
N HIS A 339 -23.44 -5.68 -18.64
CA HIS A 339 -22.50 -6.76 -18.98
C HIS A 339 -22.80 -8.07 -18.27
N LEU A 340 -24.00 -8.20 -17.69
CA LEU A 340 -24.44 -9.43 -17.01
C LEU A 340 -24.22 -10.66 -17.91
N GLY A 341 -23.69 -11.73 -17.31
CA GLY A 341 -23.35 -12.97 -18.02
C GLY A 341 -21.96 -13.00 -18.63
N LYS A 342 -21.14 -11.95 -18.46
CA LYS A 342 -19.71 -11.98 -18.79
C LYS A 342 -18.89 -12.28 -17.54
N TYR A 343 -17.91 -13.17 -17.70
CA TYR A 343 -17.05 -13.63 -16.61
C TYR A 343 -15.60 -13.64 -17.09
N TYR A 344 -14.70 -13.06 -16.30
CA TYR A 344 -13.29 -13.03 -16.61
C TYR A 344 -12.47 -13.62 -15.46
N LEU A 345 -11.57 -14.54 -15.77
CA LEU A 345 -10.56 -15.02 -14.84
C LEU A 345 -9.26 -14.28 -15.14
N GLU A 346 -8.71 -13.60 -14.13
CA GLU A 346 -7.40 -12.97 -14.15
C GLU A 346 -6.48 -13.73 -13.20
N ARG A 347 -5.24 -13.96 -13.61
CA ARG A 347 -4.18 -14.58 -12.80
C ARG A 347 -2.96 -13.69 -12.82
N GLU A 348 -2.47 -13.32 -11.65
CA GLU A 348 -1.14 -12.71 -11.49
C GLU A 348 -0.07 -13.79 -11.58
N LYS A 349 0.93 -13.65 -12.47
CA LYS A 349 2.09 -14.55 -12.50
C LYS A 349 3.09 -14.16 -11.42
N THR A 350 3.89 -15.10 -10.93
CA THR A 350 5.04 -14.83 -10.04
C THR A 350 6.39 -15.04 -10.75
N SER A 351 6.39 -15.68 -11.93
CA SER A 351 7.54 -15.71 -12.85
C SER A 351 7.11 -15.85 -14.31
N ILE A 352 7.99 -15.46 -15.25
CA ILE A 352 7.71 -15.49 -16.70
C ILE A 352 7.50 -16.94 -17.21
N ASN A 353 8.19 -17.90 -16.59
CA ASN A 353 8.19 -19.31 -17.00
C ASN A 353 7.30 -20.20 -16.10
N GLU A 354 6.41 -19.60 -15.31
CA GLU A 354 5.56 -20.34 -14.37
C GLU A 354 4.50 -21.15 -15.13
N SER A 355 4.56 -22.48 -15.03
CA SER A 355 3.52 -23.36 -15.56
C SER A 355 2.18 -23.05 -14.91
N THR A 356 1.14 -22.82 -15.72
CA THR A 356 -0.20 -22.49 -15.24
C THR A 356 -0.95 -23.75 -14.83
N GLN A 357 -1.31 -23.88 -13.55
CA GLN A 357 -2.33 -24.83 -13.12
C GLN A 357 -3.66 -24.07 -13.05
N LEU A 358 -4.37 -24.04 -14.18
CA LEU A 358 -5.70 -23.44 -14.21
C LEU A 358 -6.65 -24.22 -13.28
N PRO A 359 -7.53 -23.54 -12.53
CA PRO A 359 -8.49 -24.23 -11.68
C PRO A 359 -9.46 -25.05 -12.55
N ASP A 360 -9.44 -26.37 -12.36
CA ASP A 360 -10.22 -27.35 -13.13
C ASP A 360 -11.72 -27.26 -12.89
N PHE A 361 -12.11 -26.70 -11.74
CA PHE A 361 -13.50 -26.37 -11.41
C PHE A 361 -14.05 -25.15 -12.17
N LEU A 362 -13.24 -24.43 -12.97
CA LEU A 362 -13.71 -23.32 -13.80
C LEU A 362 -13.85 -23.71 -15.27
N HIS A 363 -14.98 -23.35 -15.88
CA HIS A 363 -15.23 -23.57 -17.31
C HIS A 363 -14.58 -22.49 -18.18
N ILE A 364 -13.27 -22.60 -18.41
CA ILE A 364 -12.50 -21.68 -19.23
C ILE A 364 -12.80 -21.90 -20.71
N GLU A 365 -13.27 -20.87 -21.42
CA GLU A 365 -13.53 -20.95 -22.86
C GLU A 365 -12.27 -20.68 -23.69
N ARG A 366 -11.57 -19.57 -23.39
CA ARG A 366 -10.34 -19.18 -24.09
C ARG A 366 -9.57 -18.11 -23.33
N GLN A 367 -8.28 -18.01 -23.63
CA GLN A 367 -7.41 -16.92 -23.20
C GLN A 367 -7.62 -15.68 -24.08
N VAL A 368 -7.72 -14.51 -23.45
CA VAL A 368 -7.87 -13.18 -24.08
C VAL A 368 -6.85 -12.18 -23.54
N THR A 369 -5.69 -12.68 -23.11
CA THR A 369 -4.60 -11.86 -22.57
C THR A 369 -4.13 -10.87 -23.63
N GLY A 370 -4.08 -9.58 -23.26
CA GLY A 370 -3.67 -8.51 -24.17
C GLY A 370 -4.68 -8.12 -25.25
N ASP A 371 -5.84 -8.80 -25.37
CA ASP A 371 -6.87 -8.45 -26.35
C ASP A 371 -7.59 -7.15 -25.94
N PRO A 372 -7.46 -6.04 -26.71
CA PRO A 372 -8.08 -4.76 -26.37
C PRO A 372 -9.60 -4.82 -26.27
N LEU A 373 -10.26 -5.73 -27.00
CA LEU A 373 -11.72 -5.87 -27.02
C LEU A 373 -12.29 -6.39 -25.70
N HIS A 374 -11.45 -7.04 -24.89
CA HIS A 374 -11.81 -7.55 -23.55
C HIS A 374 -11.24 -6.68 -22.42
N SER A 375 -10.71 -5.51 -22.75
CA SER A 375 -10.31 -4.52 -21.75
C SER A 375 -11.53 -3.86 -21.13
N MET A 376 -11.44 -3.51 -19.84
CA MET A 376 -12.50 -2.77 -19.15
C MET A 376 -12.74 -1.38 -19.75
N GLY A 377 -11.74 -0.82 -20.46
CA GLY A 377 -11.87 0.45 -21.18
C GLY A 377 -12.76 0.29 -22.40
N HIS A 378 -12.47 -0.71 -23.25
CA HIS A 378 -13.30 -1.02 -24.41
C HIS A 378 -14.72 -1.42 -24.00
N LEU A 379 -14.85 -2.26 -22.96
CA LEU A 379 -16.14 -2.65 -22.41
C LEU A 379 -16.92 -1.48 -21.80
N SER A 380 -16.34 -0.29 -21.58
CA SER A 380 -17.10 0.86 -21.08
C SER A 380 -17.80 1.65 -22.18
N LEU A 381 -17.31 1.57 -23.43
CA LEU A 381 -17.83 2.37 -24.54
C LEU A 381 -19.32 2.10 -24.77
N ILE A 382 -20.12 3.16 -24.82
CA ILE A 382 -21.51 3.15 -25.28
C ILE A 382 -21.40 3.37 -26.79
N ASN A 383 -21.59 2.31 -27.58
CA ASN A 383 -21.50 2.40 -29.04
C ASN A 383 -22.35 3.53 -29.61
#